data_AF-A0A7W4DZX0-F1
#
_entry.id   AF-A0A7W4DZX0-F1
#
_cell.length_a   1.000
_cell.length_b   1.000
_cell.length_c   1.000
_cell.angle_alpha   90.00
_cell.angle_beta   90.00
_cell.angle_gamma   90.00
#
_symmetry.space_group_name_H-M   'P 1'
#
loop_
_entity.id
_entity.type
_entity.pdbx_description
1 polymer ?
#
loop_
_entity_poly.entity_id
_entity_poly.type
_entity_poly.pdbx_seq_one_letter_code
_entity_poly.pdbx_strand_id
1 'polypeptide(L)'
;MKRILLAVMLSIGVLGFAQNSEKKLEKMMKKQIVDKIKNYKPTDLVPYSKDGNKWALMDVKSRKILTDFILDEPSTFNPDIYINIDETRYRKVRISWEYAVGVISEVHAMGSSMDIMKTQELGFQVDKYERIISHHADYKYISSPIMYKGEYYAIISSEEKEGRMLINSKGEEQEGFHFKYFTKTYKDKESGENVFYVEDFEGKRGFITISGKRKLYGELMNDVKSSSVLGYSIQKDGKNIDEIKKSGVVDILTQEWIIKPQEEYKIYDIKYITSQKGYMWVEDREKAIMYFLATDQSGQHFVLDINGNPILPKE
;
A
#
# COMPACT_ATOMS: atom_id res chain seq x y z
N MET A 1 -22.30 12.39 -12.49
CA MET A 1 -23.15 12.08 -11.31
C MET A 1 -23.20 13.13 -10.22
N LYS A 2 -22.36 14.19 -10.22
CA LYS A 2 -22.51 15.32 -9.26
C LYS A 2 -23.90 15.95 -9.26
N ARG A 3 -24.73 15.76 -10.29
CA ARG A 3 -26.13 16.22 -10.28
C ARG A 3 -27.15 15.13 -9.89
N ILE A 4 -26.89 13.85 -10.15
CA ILE A 4 -27.85 12.76 -9.88
C ILE A 4 -27.69 12.21 -8.45
N LEU A 5 -26.46 11.96 -7.98
CA LEU A 5 -26.24 11.55 -6.58
C LEU A 5 -26.57 12.72 -5.63
N LEU A 6 -26.20 13.95 -6.01
CA LEU A 6 -26.45 15.15 -5.22
C LEU A 6 -27.94 15.53 -5.16
N ALA A 7 -28.70 15.34 -6.26
CA ALA A 7 -30.16 15.54 -6.23
C ALA A 7 -30.88 14.49 -5.37
N VAL A 8 -30.37 13.26 -5.33
CA VAL A 8 -30.87 12.25 -4.39
C VAL A 8 -30.48 12.62 -2.95
N MET A 9 -29.27 13.11 -2.70
CA MET A 9 -28.84 13.59 -1.37
C MET A 9 -29.64 14.79 -0.84
N LEU A 10 -29.97 15.76 -1.69
CA LEU A 10 -30.79 16.92 -1.30
C LEU A 10 -32.23 16.54 -0.91
N SER A 11 -32.71 15.36 -1.33
CA SER A 11 -34.00 14.80 -0.89
C SER A 11 -33.94 13.94 0.38
N ILE A 12 -32.76 13.74 0.97
CA ILE A 12 -32.53 12.87 2.15
C ILE A 12 -32.62 13.66 3.48
N GLY A 13 -32.65 14.99 3.42
CA GLY A 13 -32.90 15.81 4.60
C GLY A 13 -34.39 15.83 4.98
N VAL A 14 -34.89 14.79 5.68
CA VAL A 14 -35.78 14.85 6.86
C VAL A 14 -35.87 13.43 7.45
N LEU A 15 -35.63 13.36 8.77
CA LEU A 15 -35.43 12.25 9.73
C LEU A 15 -36.42 11.04 9.76
N GLY A 16 -37.00 10.60 8.64
CA GLY A 16 -37.91 9.43 8.60
C GLY A 16 -37.70 8.41 7.46
N PHE A 17 -36.74 8.63 6.56
CA PHE A 17 -36.66 7.90 5.27
C PHE A 17 -35.34 7.16 4.98
N ALA A 18 -34.47 6.94 5.98
CA ALA A 18 -33.14 6.36 5.77
C ALA A 18 -33.18 4.97 5.07
N GLN A 19 -34.05 4.06 5.50
CA GLN A 19 -34.15 2.73 4.91
C GLN A 19 -34.68 2.74 3.46
N ASN A 20 -35.55 3.71 3.12
CA ASN A 20 -36.08 3.86 1.77
C ASN A 20 -35.03 4.46 0.82
N SER A 21 -34.18 5.35 1.34
CA SER A 21 -33.03 5.89 0.60
C SER A 21 -31.95 4.83 0.33
N GLU A 22 -31.66 3.94 1.28
CA GLU A 22 -30.69 2.86 1.11
C GLU A 22 -31.15 1.86 0.05
N LYS A 23 -32.40 1.40 0.11
CA LYS A 23 -32.98 0.52 -0.93
C LYS A 23 -32.95 1.14 -2.33
N LYS A 24 -33.22 2.44 -2.43
CA LYS A 24 -33.15 3.17 -3.72
C LYS A 24 -31.71 3.22 -4.24
N LEU A 25 -30.76 3.48 -3.35
CA LEU A 25 -29.33 3.50 -3.66
C LEU A 25 -28.83 2.11 -4.10
N GLU A 26 -29.19 1.05 -3.37
CA GLU A 26 -28.90 -0.33 -3.76
C GLU A 26 -29.44 -0.66 -5.15
N LYS A 27 -30.70 -0.32 -5.44
CA LYS A 27 -31.32 -0.55 -6.76
C LYS A 27 -30.59 0.20 -7.87
N MET A 28 -30.16 1.44 -7.60
CA MET A 28 -29.37 2.23 -8.54
C MET A 28 -28.01 1.59 -8.81
N MET A 29 -27.30 1.17 -7.77
CA MET A 29 -25.99 0.53 -7.89
C MET A 29 -26.08 -0.84 -8.57
N LYS A 30 -27.15 -1.58 -8.32
CA LYS A 30 -27.44 -2.82 -9.06
C LYS A 30 -27.55 -2.56 -10.55
N LYS A 31 -28.40 -1.60 -10.95
CA LYS A 31 -28.61 -1.27 -12.37
C LYS A 31 -27.36 -0.71 -13.05
N GLN A 32 -26.61 0.16 -12.37
CA GLN A 32 -25.49 0.89 -12.97
C GLN A 32 -24.19 0.08 -13.01
N ILE A 33 -23.98 -0.79 -12.02
CA ILE A 33 -22.73 -1.55 -11.84
C ILE A 33 -23.02 -3.05 -11.90
N VAL A 34 -23.73 -3.60 -10.92
CA VAL A 34 -23.83 -5.07 -10.73
C VAL A 34 -24.40 -5.79 -11.94
N ASP A 35 -25.49 -5.31 -12.52
CA ASP A 35 -26.14 -5.96 -13.67
C ASP A 35 -25.21 -6.03 -14.90
N LYS A 36 -24.24 -5.11 -15.00
CA LYS A 36 -23.25 -5.08 -16.09
C LYS A 36 -22.08 -6.02 -15.85
N ILE A 37 -21.77 -6.38 -14.60
CA ILE A 37 -20.57 -7.15 -14.22
C ILE A 37 -20.86 -8.53 -13.62
N LYS A 38 -22.10 -8.83 -13.21
CA LYS A 38 -22.47 -10.05 -12.46
C LYS A 38 -22.16 -11.39 -13.16
N ASN A 39 -21.95 -11.37 -14.48
CA ASN A 39 -21.60 -12.54 -15.27
C ASN A 39 -20.07 -12.70 -15.47
N TYR A 40 -19.27 -11.81 -14.89
CA TYR A 40 -17.82 -11.85 -14.94
C TYR A 40 -17.27 -12.30 -13.58
N LYS A 41 -16.03 -12.82 -13.57
CA LYS A 41 -15.36 -13.15 -12.32
C LYS A 41 -14.81 -11.86 -11.70
N PRO A 42 -14.94 -11.63 -10.39
CA PRO A 42 -14.33 -10.48 -9.72
C PRO A 42 -12.83 -10.29 -10.02
N THR A 43 -12.10 -11.41 -10.18
CA THR A 43 -10.67 -11.45 -10.55
C THR A 43 -10.35 -10.91 -11.94
N ASP A 44 -11.34 -10.88 -12.83
CA ASP A 44 -11.18 -10.43 -14.20
C ASP A 44 -11.60 -8.95 -14.37
N LEU A 45 -12.00 -8.26 -13.29
CA LEU A 45 -12.51 -6.89 -13.35
C LEU A 45 -11.47 -5.89 -12.85
N VAL A 46 -11.02 -5.00 -13.75
CA VAL A 46 -10.01 -3.98 -13.48
C VAL A 46 -10.53 -2.57 -13.77
N PRO A 47 -10.02 -1.54 -13.06
CA PRO A 47 -10.40 -0.16 -13.30
C PRO A 47 -9.78 0.39 -14.58
N TYR A 48 -10.54 1.19 -15.32
CA TYR A 48 -10.10 1.96 -16.47
C TYR A 48 -10.69 3.38 -16.45
N SER A 49 -9.93 4.37 -16.88
CA SER A 49 -10.37 5.75 -17.02
C SER A 49 -9.78 6.40 -18.27
N LYS A 50 -10.52 7.32 -18.88
CA LYS A 50 -10.04 8.10 -20.03
C LYS A 50 -9.19 9.30 -19.61
N ASP A 51 -9.36 9.79 -18.39
CA ASP A 51 -8.83 11.08 -17.94
C ASP A 51 -8.47 11.12 -16.44
N GLY A 52 -8.64 10.00 -15.72
CA GLY A 52 -8.38 9.90 -14.28
C GLY A 52 -9.50 10.45 -13.39
N ASN A 53 -10.50 11.15 -13.95
CA ASN A 53 -11.56 11.78 -13.17
C ASN A 53 -12.69 10.81 -12.81
N LYS A 54 -13.03 9.92 -13.74
CA LYS A 54 -14.08 8.91 -13.56
C LYS A 54 -13.65 7.58 -14.10
N TRP A 55 -14.03 6.53 -13.38
CA TRP A 55 -13.56 5.18 -13.60
C TRP A 55 -14.70 4.25 -13.98
N ALA A 56 -14.39 3.30 -14.86
CA ALA A 56 -15.24 2.19 -15.25
C ALA A 56 -14.56 0.87 -14.88
N LEU A 57 -15.34 -0.20 -14.79
CA LEU A 57 -14.81 -1.56 -14.72
C LEU A 57 -14.71 -2.14 -16.13
N MET A 58 -13.58 -2.76 -16.41
CA MET A 58 -13.25 -3.43 -17.66
C MET A 58 -12.94 -4.90 -17.38
N ASP A 59 -13.33 -5.78 -18.30
CA ASP A 59 -12.92 -7.18 -18.26
C ASP A 59 -11.51 -7.36 -18.83
N VAL A 60 -10.62 -8.02 -18.09
CA VAL A 60 -9.22 -8.24 -18.47
C VAL A 60 -9.09 -9.10 -19.74
N LYS A 61 -9.95 -10.11 -19.90
CA LYS A 61 -9.83 -11.10 -20.97
C LYS A 61 -10.30 -10.55 -22.31
N SER A 62 -11.52 -10.04 -22.36
CA SER A 62 -12.11 -9.44 -23.56
C SER A 62 -11.60 -8.03 -23.81
N ARG A 63 -11.05 -7.36 -22.79
CA ARG A 63 -10.69 -5.94 -22.80
C ARG A 63 -11.87 -5.02 -23.12
N LYS A 64 -13.08 -5.45 -22.77
CA LYS A 64 -14.32 -4.69 -22.95
C LYS A 64 -14.61 -3.87 -21.71
N ILE A 65 -14.86 -2.57 -21.90
CA ILE A 65 -15.39 -1.69 -20.84
C ILE A 65 -16.83 -2.12 -20.55
N LEU A 66 -17.11 -2.52 -19.31
CA LEU A 66 -18.40 -3.10 -18.92
C LEU A 66 -19.35 -2.07 -18.31
N THR A 67 -18.82 -1.16 -17.49
CA THR A 67 -19.63 -0.12 -16.83
C THR A 67 -19.47 1.23 -17.51
N ASP A 68 -20.36 2.16 -17.17
CA ASP A 68 -20.13 3.56 -17.52
C ASP A 68 -18.99 4.11 -16.64
N PHE A 69 -18.44 5.27 -17.00
CA PHE A 69 -17.43 5.97 -16.19
C PHE A 69 -18.09 6.67 -15.00
N ILE A 70 -18.37 5.88 -13.96
CA ILE A 70 -19.18 6.31 -12.82
C ILE A 70 -18.50 6.24 -11.46
N LEU A 71 -17.41 5.49 -11.35
CA LEU A 71 -16.65 5.35 -10.12
C LEU A 71 -15.77 6.59 -9.90
N ASP A 72 -15.67 7.05 -8.66
CA ASP A 72 -14.83 8.18 -8.24
C ASP A 72 -13.36 7.79 -8.04
N GLU A 73 -13.08 6.49 -7.97
CA GLU A 73 -11.76 5.95 -7.71
C GLU A 73 -11.53 4.65 -8.51
N PRO A 74 -10.27 4.24 -8.73
CA PRO A 74 -9.93 3.00 -9.40
C PRO A 74 -10.17 1.77 -8.49
N SER A 75 -11.44 1.43 -8.28
CA SER A 75 -11.83 0.33 -7.39
C SER A 75 -11.53 -1.06 -8.00
N THR A 76 -11.16 -2.00 -7.14
CA THR A 76 -10.95 -3.42 -7.42
C THR A 76 -11.59 -4.25 -6.29
N PHE A 77 -11.86 -5.54 -6.53
CA PHE A 77 -12.42 -6.40 -5.50
C PHE A 77 -11.37 -6.81 -4.46
N ASN A 78 -11.39 -6.16 -3.30
CA ASN A 78 -10.47 -6.46 -2.20
C ASN A 78 -11.16 -6.42 -0.82
N PRO A 79 -11.86 -7.51 -0.44
CA PRO A 79 -12.54 -8.43 -1.35
C PRO A 79 -13.81 -7.82 -1.94
N ASP A 80 -14.21 -6.63 -1.48
CA ASP A 80 -15.42 -5.96 -1.93
C ASP A 80 -15.06 -4.62 -2.55
N ILE A 81 -15.97 -4.07 -3.37
CA ILE A 81 -15.86 -2.69 -3.85
C ILE A 81 -16.62 -1.80 -2.87
N TYR A 82 -15.95 -0.73 -2.42
CA TYR A 82 -16.56 0.31 -1.59
C TYR A 82 -16.69 1.60 -2.38
N ILE A 83 -17.88 2.19 -2.38
CA ILE A 83 -18.18 3.44 -3.08
C ILE A 83 -18.62 4.46 -2.05
N ASN A 84 -17.86 5.55 -1.92
CA ASN A 84 -18.21 6.64 -1.04
C ASN A 84 -19.52 7.31 -1.53
N ILE A 85 -20.47 7.52 -0.62
CA ILE A 85 -21.77 8.12 -0.94
C ILE A 85 -21.99 9.49 -0.33
N ASP A 86 -21.07 9.95 0.51
CA ASP A 86 -21.01 11.31 1.04
C ASP A 86 -19.56 11.81 1.08
N GLU A 87 -19.39 13.13 1.24
CA GLU A 87 -18.07 13.77 1.35
C GLU A 87 -17.36 13.39 2.66
N THR A 88 -18.11 12.93 3.67
CA THR A 88 -17.57 12.60 5.00
C THR A 88 -16.89 11.23 5.03
N ARG A 89 -17.03 10.41 3.99
CA ARG A 89 -16.46 9.05 3.83
C ARG A 89 -16.90 8.02 4.87
N TYR A 90 -17.83 8.37 5.76
CA TYR A 90 -18.30 7.48 6.82
C TYR A 90 -19.37 6.49 6.35
N ARG A 91 -20.14 6.84 5.31
CA ARG A 91 -21.06 5.91 4.66
C ARG A 91 -20.54 5.49 3.30
N LYS A 92 -20.59 4.19 3.03
CA LYS A 92 -20.16 3.59 1.78
C LYS A 92 -21.19 2.59 1.30
N VAL A 93 -21.39 2.51 -0.01
CA VAL A 93 -22.01 1.33 -0.62
C VAL A 93 -20.95 0.27 -0.78
N ARG A 94 -21.22 -0.92 -0.27
CA ARG A 94 -20.44 -2.13 -0.48
C ARG A 94 -21.07 -2.94 -1.59
N ILE A 95 -20.28 -3.36 -2.57
CA ILE A 95 -20.61 -4.42 -3.52
C ILE A 95 -19.72 -5.60 -3.17
N SER A 96 -20.31 -6.69 -2.68
CA SER A 96 -19.54 -7.85 -2.22
C SER A 96 -18.93 -8.63 -3.38
N TRP A 97 -17.94 -9.49 -3.08
CA TRP A 97 -17.38 -10.47 -4.02
C TRP A 97 -18.46 -11.29 -4.77
N GLU A 98 -19.57 -11.59 -4.09
CA GLU A 98 -20.74 -12.31 -4.59
C GLU A 98 -21.80 -11.37 -5.21
N TYR A 99 -21.43 -10.11 -5.46
CA TYR A 99 -22.25 -9.05 -6.04
C TYR A 99 -23.46 -8.62 -5.21
N ALA A 100 -23.48 -8.91 -3.91
CA ALA A 100 -24.49 -8.36 -3.00
C ALA A 100 -24.22 -6.87 -2.79
N VAL A 101 -25.26 -6.04 -2.82
CA VAL A 101 -25.14 -4.59 -2.56
C VAL A 101 -25.70 -4.29 -1.19
N GLY A 102 -24.98 -3.51 -0.39
CA GLY A 102 -25.44 -3.00 0.89
C GLY A 102 -24.80 -1.67 1.25
N VAL A 103 -25.32 -0.99 2.27
CA VAL A 103 -24.75 0.25 2.81
C VAL A 103 -24.09 -0.06 4.15
N ILE A 104 -22.87 0.45 4.36
CA ILE A 104 -22.11 0.25 5.60
C ILE A 104 -21.66 1.60 6.20
N SER A 105 -21.45 1.60 7.51
CA SER A 105 -20.84 2.71 8.26
C SER A 105 -19.62 2.21 9.02
N GLU A 106 -18.49 2.92 8.93
CA GLU A 106 -17.24 2.53 9.60
C GLU A 106 -17.10 3.17 10.99
N VAL A 107 -16.70 2.37 11.99
CA VAL A 107 -16.30 2.82 13.33
C VAL A 107 -14.88 2.29 13.60
N HIS A 108 -13.97 3.17 13.99
CA HIS A 108 -12.58 2.80 14.30
C HIS A 108 -12.41 2.52 15.79
N ALA A 109 -11.71 1.43 16.13
CA ALA A 109 -11.26 1.14 17.48
C ALA A 109 -9.84 1.65 17.69
N MET A 110 -9.57 2.23 18.86
CA MET A 110 -8.27 2.77 19.25
C MET A 110 -7.52 1.73 20.09
N GLY A 111 -6.29 1.37 19.70
CA GLY A 111 -5.43 0.47 20.47
C GLY A 111 -4.67 1.20 21.58
N SER A 112 -4.37 0.52 22.68
CA SER A 112 -3.56 1.03 23.79
C SER A 112 -2.07 0.70 23.63
N SER A 113 -1.20 1.59 24.10
CA SER A 113 0.26 1.37 24.21
C SER A 113 0.65 0.91 25.62
N MET A 114 1.67 0.07 25.73
CA MET A 114 2.39 -0.20 27.00
C MET A 114 3.60 0.72 27.12
N ASP A 115 3.89 1.21 28.33
CA ASP A 115 5.07 2.04 28.60
C ASP A 115 6.36 1.20 28.69
N ILE A 116 7.41 1.65 28.01
CA ILE A 116 8.77 1.06 28.04
C ILE A 116 9.63 1.89 29.01
N MET A 117 10.43 1.23 29.85
CA MET A 117 11.27 1.90 30.85
C MET A 117 12.48 2.61 30.21
N LYS A 118 12.76 3.85 30.62
CA LYS A 118 13.97 4.58 30.19
C LYS A 118 15.06 4.53 31.27
N THR A 119 16.32 4.32 30.87
CA THR A 119 17.48 4.19 31.77
C THR A 119 18.62 5.12 31.37
N GLN A 120 19.61 5.31 32.23
CA GLN A 120 20.87 6.01 31.90
C GLN A 120 21.98 5.03 31.44
N GLU A 121 21.71 3.73 31.47
CA GLU A 121 22.61 2.71 30.94
C GLU A 121 22.52 2.66 29.41
N LEU A 122 23.67 2.64 28.74
CA LEU A 122 23.75 2.52 27.29
C LEU A 122 23.14 1.20 26.81
N GLY A 123 22.54 1.23 25.61
CA GLY A 123 21.94 0.06 25.00
C GLY A 123 20.49 -0.18 25.43
N PHE A 124 20.10 -1.45 25.47
CA PHE A 124 18.73 -1.87 25.72
C PHE A 124 18.65 -3.29 26.27
N GLN A 125 17.57 -3.59 26.99
CA GLN A 125 17.30 -4.92 27.54
C GLN A 125 16.09 -5.55 26.85
N VAL A 126 16.17 -6.87 26.64
CA VAL A 126 15.15 -7.67 25.98
C VAL A 126 14.63 -8.72 26.96
N ASP A 127 13.31 -8.92 27.01
CA ASP A 127 12.72 -9.98 27.82
C ASP A 127 12.73 -11.35 27.11
N LYS A 128 12.27 -12.38 27.82
CA LYS A 128 12.14 -13.75 27.29
C LYS A 128 11.19 -13.90 26.10
N TYR A 129 10.41 -12.85 25.77
CA TYR A 129 9.50 -12.81 24.63
C TYR A 129 10.05 -11.94 23.49
N GLU A 130 11.35 -11.62 23.53
CA GLU A 130 12.04 -10.81 22.51
C GLU A 130 11.53 -9.38 22.40
N ARG A 131 11.03 -8.81 23.49
CA ARG A 131 10.53 -7.42 23.55
C ARG A 131 11.49 -6.54 24.30
N ILE A 132 11.67 -5.30 23.83
CA ILE A 132 12.44 -4.30 24.58
C ILE A 132 11.65 -3.91 25.83
N ILE A 133 12.28 -4.06 26.99
CA ILE A 133 11.71 -3.67 28.28
C ILE A 133 12.34 -2.39 28.83
N SER A 134 13.57 -2.09 28.44
CA SER A 134 14.24 -0.85 28.75
C SER A 134 15.24 -0.43 27.69
N HIS A 135 15.49 0.87 27.58
CA HIS A 135 16.54 1.42 26.73
C HIS A 135 17.05 2.77 27.26
N HIS A 136 18.22 3.19 26.78
CA HIS A 136 18.81 4.48 27.14
C HIS A 136 17.84 5.65 26.89
N ALA A 137 17.80 6.61 27.81
CA ALA A 137 16.82 7.69 27.85
C ALA A 137 16.91 8.63 26.64
N ASP A 138 18.12 8.80 26.08
CA ASP A 138 18.39 9.73 24.97
C ASP A 138 18.03 9.17 23.60
N TYR A 139 17.58 7.91 23.53
CA TYR A 139 17.07 7.35 22.29
C TYR A 139 15.66 7.92 22.01
N LYS A 140 15.56 8.68 20.92
CA LYS A 140 14.29 9.20 20.37
C LYS A 140 13.44 8.10 19.74
N TYR A 141 14.10 7.10 19.20
CA TYR A 141 13.49 5.96 18.54
C TYR A 141 14.37 4.74 18.83
N ILE A 142 13.71 3.61 19.05
CA ILE A 142 14.32 2.29 19.04
C ILE A 142 13.39 1.33 18.29
N SER A 143 13.94 0.54 17.38
CA SER A 143 13.17 -0.51 16.70
C SER A 143 12.89 -1.69 17.64
N SER A 144 11.99 -2.59 17.25
CA SER A 144 11.94 -3.92 17.86
C SER A 144 13.30 -4.63 17.74
N PRO A 145 13.63 -5.58 18.65
CA PRO A 145 14.90 -6.28 18.63
C PRO A 145 15.12 -7.06 17.33
N ILE A 146 16.39 -7.20 16.98
CA ILE A 146 16.87 -7.92 15.80
C ILE A 146 17.87 -8.97 16.30
N MET A 147 17.43 -10.23 16.39
CA MET A 147 18.31 -11.35 16.70
C MET A 147 19.19 -11.68 15.49
N TYR A 148 20.51 -11.73 15.70
CA TYR A 148 21.49 -12.19 14.71
C TYR A 148 22.67 -12.88 15.39
N LYS A 149 22.97 -14.11 14.98
CA LYS A 149 24.08 -14.92 15.52
C LYS A 149 24.16 -15.00 17.05
N GLY A 150 23.00 -15.00 17.72
CA GLY A 150 22.91 -15.11 19.19
C GLY A 150 22.98 -13.78 19.94
N GLU A 151 23.11 -12.66 19.24
CA GLU A 151 23.09 -11.31 19.83
C GLU A 151 21.87 -10.51 19.37
N TYR A 152 21.39 -9.63 20.25
CA TYR A 152 20.33 -8.69 19.92
C TYR A 152 20.91 -7.35 19.49
N TYR A 153 20.37 -6.84 18.38
CA TYR A 153 20.62 -5.50 17.87
C TYR A 153 19.32 -4.69 17.81
N ALA A 154 19.43 -3.37 17.76
CA ALA A 154 18.31 -2.48 17.51
C ALA A 154 18.75 -1.28 16.67
N ILE A 155 17.84 -0.74 15.87
CA ILE A 155 18.04 0.51 15.14
C ILE A 155 17.59 1.65 16.06
N ILE A 156 18.49 2.60 16.31
CA ILE A 156 18.19 3.77 17.16
C ILE A 156 18.35 5.08 16.40
N SER A 157 17.70 6.13 16.89
CA SER A 157 18.11 7.52 16.64
C SER A 157 18.24 8.26 17.97
N SER A 158 19.19 9.18 18.06
CA SER A 158 19.44 10.00 19.24
C SER A 158 19.35 11.50 18.91
N GLU A 159 19.41 12.36 19.93
CA GLU A 159 19.57 13.80 19.70
C GLU A 159 21.01 14.16 19.31
N GLU A 160 21.98 13.38 19.78
CA GLU A 160 23.41 13.70 19.67
C GLU A 160 24.00 13.40 18.29
N LYS A 161 23.46 12.40 17.59
CA LYS A 161 23.96 11.97 16.28
C LYS A 161 22.84 11.99 15.25
N GLU A 162 23.11 12.67 14.13
CA GLU A 162 22.20 12.68 13.00
C GLU A 162 22.04 11.28 12.40
N GLY A 163 20.82 10.94 11.98
CA GLY A 163 20.51 9.67 11.32
C GLY A 163 20.15 8.56 12.30
N ARG A 164 20.40 7.32 11.87
CA ARG A 164 20.06 6.09 12.59
C ARG A 164 21.19 5.10 12.54
N MET A 165 21.33 4.36 13.63
CA MET A 165 22.47 3.49 13.91
C MET A 165 21.99 2.10 14.30
N LEU A 166 22.71 1.05 13.91
CA LEU A 166 22.51 -0.27 14.48
C LEU A 166 23.42 -0.38 15.71
N ILE A 167 22.83 -0.65 16.87
CA ILE A 167 23.57 -0.90 18.11
C ILE A 167 23.31 -2.31 18.61
N ASN A 168 24.28 -2.91 19.30
CA ASN A 168 24.04 -4.12 20.08
C ASN A 168 23.35 -3.80 21.43
N SER A 169 23.01 -4.84 22.19
CA SER A 169 22.37 -4.68 23.51
C SER A 169 23.16 -3.86 24.53
N LYS A 170 24.49 -3.73 24.38
CA LYS A 170 25.36 -2.89 25.23
C LYS A 170 25.44 -1.43 24.77
N GLY A 171 24.81 -1.08 23.66
CA GLY A 171 24.86 0.26 23.07
C GLY A 171 26.06 0.50 22.16
N GLU A 172 26.83 -0.53 21.82
CA GLU A 172 27.97 -0.41 20.90
C GLU A 172 27.46 -0.35 19.46
N GLU A 173 27.91 0.65 18.71
CA GLU A 173 27.54 0.85 17.31
C GLU A 173 28.20 -0.21 16.42
N GLN A 174 27.41 -0.80 15.53
CA GLN A 174 27.91 -1.68 14.50
C GLN A 174 28.55 -0.86 13.39
N GLU A 175 29.85 -1.05 13.17
CA GLU A 175 30.61 -0.36 12.12
C GLU A 175 29.96 -0.55 10.75
N GLY A 176 29.85 0.55 9.99
CA GLY A 176 29.22 0.55 8.66
C GLY A 176 27.69 0.59 8.65
N PHE A 177 27.03 0.62 9.83
CA PHE A 177 25.57 0.69 9.97
C PHE A 177 25.09 2.03 10.56
N HIS A 178 25.53 3.12 9.96
CA HIS A 178 25.09 4.48 10.27
C HIS A 178 24.58 5.15 8.99
N PHE A 179 23.29 5.46 8.96
CA PHE A 179 22.60 5.97 7.78
C PHE A 179 21.68 7.12 8.14
N LYS A 180 21.44 8.04 7.19
CA LYS A 180 20.47 9.13 7.37
C LYS A 180 19.06 8.60 7.62
N TYR A 181 18.66 7.57 6.87
CA TYR A 181 17.45 6.80 7.15
C TYR A 181 17.78 5.31 7.20
N PHE A 182 17.20 4.61 8.18
CA PHE A 182 17.43 3.20 8.41
C PHE A 182 16.19 2.59 9.03
N THR A 183 15.63 1.55 8.41
CA THR A 183 14.51 0.82 8.97
C THR A 183 14.57 -0.66 8.63
N LYS A 184 14.04 -1.49 9.53
CA LYS A 184 13.81 -2.91 9.30
C LYS A 184 12.66 -3.11 8.33
N THR A 185 12.83 -4.00 7.35
CA THR A 185 11.78 -4.33 6.38
C THR A 185 11.24 -5.74 6.63
N TYR A 186 11.97 -6.78 6.26
CA TYR A 186 11.54 -8.18 6.32
C TYR A 186 12.75 -9.12 6.44
N LYS A 187 12.52 -10.45 6.40
CA LYS A 187 13.57 -11.47 6.36
C LYS A 187 13.80 -11.98 4.94
N ASP A 188 15.04 -11.91 4.48
CA ASP A 188 15.47 -12.47 3.20
C ASP A 188 15.12 -13.96 3.14
N LYS A 189 14.44 -14.40 2.06
CA LYS A 189 13.96 -15.78 1.97
C LYS A 189 15.09 -16.80 1.83
N GLU A 190 16.19 -16.43 1.19
CA GLU A 190 17.31 -17.35 0.92
C GLU A 190 18.22 -17.49 2.13
N SER A 191 18.61 -16.37 2.73
CA SER A 191 19.56 -16.33 3.84
C SER A 191 18.90 -16.35 5.23
N GLY A 192 17.61 -16.01 5.33
CA GLY A 192 16.91 -15.82 6.60
C GLY A 192 17.31 -14.56 7.37
N GLU A 193 18.27 -13.78 6.84
CA GLU A 193 18.76 -12.56 7.47
C GLU A 193 17.73 -11.44 7.41
N ASN A 194 17.79 -10.52 8.37
CA ASN A 194 16.98 -9.30 8.29
C ASN A 194 17.52 -8.42 7.16
N VAL A 195 16.61 -7.99 6.29
CA VAL A 195 16.86 -6.96 5.28
C VAL A 195 16.46 -5.62 5.85
N PHE A 196 17.27 -4.62 5.54
CA PHE A 196 17.07 -3.25 5.95
C PHE A 196 16.97 -2.35 4.72
N TYR A 197 16.04 -1.40 4.77
CA TYR A 197 16.05 -0.28 3.84
C TYR A 197 16.87 0.85 4.45
N VAL A 198 17.76 1.44 3.64
CA VAL A 198 18.66 2.51 4.06
C VAL A 198 18.70 3.65 3.05
N GLU A 199 18.91 4.88 3.54
CA GLU A 199 19.33 6.06 2.78
C GLU A 199 20.60 6.60 3.46
N ASP A 200 21.69 6.72 2.72
CA ASP A 200 22.92 7.35 3.24
C ASP A 200 22.86 8.88 3.21
N PHE A 201 23.89 9.52 3.75
CA PHE A 201 23.99 10.98 3.80
C PHE A 201 24.21 11.63 2.43
N GLU A 202 24.59 10.87 1.41
CA GLU A 202 24.66 11.32 0.01
C GLU A 202 23.31 11.15 -0.72
N GLY A 203 22.31 10.54 -0.07
CA GLY A 203 20.98 10.29 -0.62
C GLY A 203 20.86 9.00 -1.43
N LYS A 204 21.89 8.13 -1.44
CA LYS A 204 21.77 6.81 -2.08
C LYS A 204 20.93 5.90 -1.21
N ARG A 205 19.97 5.24 -1.85
CA ARG A 205 18.98 4.37 -1.23
C ARG A 205 19.19 2.92 -1.65
N GLY A 206 18.88 1.97 -0.78
CA GLY A 206 18.98 0.56 -1.14
C GLY A 206 18.61 -0.38 -0.01
N PHE A 207 18.89 -1.65 -0.26
CA PHE A 207 18.74 -2.72 0.73
C PHE A 207 20.10 -3.18 1.22
N ILE A 208 20.21 -3.41 2.53
CA ILE A 208 21.38 -3.99 3.16
C ILE A 208 20.96 -5.06 4.17
N THR A 209 21.67 -6.19 4.24
CA THR A 209 21.50 -7.17 5.31
C THR A 209 22.43 -6.87 6.48
N ILE A 210 22.20 -7.47 7.65
CA ILE A 210 23.09 -7.30 8.81
C ILE A 210 24.52 -7.84 8.56
N SER A 211 24.70 -8.79 7.64
CA SER A 211 26.03 -9.21 7.17
C SER A 211 26.71 -8.23 6.21
N GLY A 212 26.03 -7.15 5.80
CA GLY A 212 26.55 -6.11 4.92
C GLY A 212 26.31 -6.35 3.43
N LYS A 213 25.56 -7.40 3.03
CA LYS A 213 25.21 -7.63 1.63
C LYS A 213 24.28 -6.51 1.15
N ARG A 214 24.64 -5.86 0.04
CA ARG A 214 23.87 -4.77 -0.56
C ARG A 214 23.12 -5.22 -1.80
N LYS A 215 21.89 -4.72 -2.00
CA LYS A 215 21.12 -4.84 -3.24
C LYS A 215 20.42 -3.52 -3.57
N LEU A 216 20.34 -3.20 -4.86
CA LEU A 216 19.72 -1.98 -5.39
C LEU A 216 20.24 -0.67 -4.77
N TYR A 217 21.47 -0.68 -4.26
CA TYR A 217 22.04 0.46 -3.54
C TYR A 217 22.46 1.57 -4.50
N GLY A 218 21.85 2.75 -4.36
CA GLY A 218 21.96 3.87 -5.29
C GLY A 218 21.04 3.74 -6.52
N GLU A 219 20.23 2.68 -6.61
CA GLU A 219 19.34 2.44 -7.75
C GLU A 219 17.88 2.82 -7.45
N LEU A 220 17.47 2.80 -6.17
CA LEU A 220 16.10 3.15 -5.77
C LEU A 220 15.84 4.65 -5.95
N MET A 221 14.66 4.97 -6.46
CA MET A 221 14.27 6.33 -6.83
C MET A 221 13.66 7.11 -5.65
N ASN A 222 12.94 6.41 -4.77
CA ASN A 222 12.26 6.98 -3.60
C ASN A 222 12.19 5.96 -2.45
N ASP A 223 11.61 6.38 -1.31
CA ASP A 223 11.40 5.49 -0.16
C ASP A 223 10.42 4.35 -0.51
N VAL A 224 10.75 3.16 -0.02
CA VAL A 224 10.00 1.92 -0.26
C VAL A 224 8.77 1.79 0.63
N LYS A 225 8.79 2.36 1.85
CA LYS A 225 7.75 2.11 2.86
C LYS A 225 6.46 2.87 2.57
N SER A 226 6.57 4.11 2.13
CA SER A 226 5.41 4.96 1.83
C SER A 226 4.60 4.50 0.61
N SER A 227 5.17 3.66 -0.26
CA SER A 227 4.55 3.19 -1.50
C SER A 227 4.35 1.67 -1.55
N SER A 228 4.57 0.95 -0.44
CA SER A 228 4.52 -0.51 -0.45
C SER A 228 3.11 -1.07 -0.26
N VAL A 229 2.69 -1.99 -1.12
CA VAL A 229 1.48 -2.81 -0.97
C VAL A 229 1.86 -4.26 -1.17
N LEU A 230 1.61 -5.10 -0.15
CA LEU A 230 1.88 -6.55 -0.17
C LEU A 230 3.33 -6.91 -0.59
N GLY A 231 4.30 -6.07 -0.22
CA GLY A 231 5.72 -6.28 -0.52
C GLY A 231 6.18 -5.73 -1.87
N TYR A 232 5.31 -5.14 -2.68
CA TYR A 232 5.70 -4.40 -3.89
C TYR A 232 5.75 -2.91 -3.61
N SER A 233 6.75 -2.19 -4.13
CA SER A 233 6.88 -0.74 -3.97
C SER A 233 7.04 -0.05 -5.32
N ILE A 234 6.29 1.03 -5.50
CA ILE A 234 6.43 1.92 -6.65
C ILE A 234 7.61 2.85 -6.44
N GLN A 235 8.47 2.88 -7.45
CA GLN A 235 9.63 3.75 -7.56
C GLN A 235 9.35 4.81 -8.61
N LYS A 236 9.40 6.10 -8.22
CA LYS A 236 9.10 7.23 -9.13
C LYS A 236 9.81 8.51 -8.71
N ASP A 237 10.09 9.36 -9.68
CA ASP A 237 10.82 10.63 -9.50
C ASP A 237 9.91 11.84 -9.16
N GLY A 238 8.64 11.81 -9.58
CA GLY A 238 7.64 12.84 -9.27
C GLY A 238 6.73 12.46 -8.11
N LYS A 239 6.31 13.42 -7.28
CA LYS A 239 5.33 13.17 -6.20
C LYS A 239 3.92 13.09 -6.78
N ASN A 240 3.56 14.05 -7.62
CA ASN A 240 2.27 14.09 -8.32
C ASN A 240 2.34 13.33 -9.65
N ILE A 241 1.20 12.84 -10.15
CA ILE A 241 1.16 11.97 -11.34
C ILE A 241 1.70 12.69 -12.59
N ASP A 242 1.36 13.97 -12.73
CA ASP A 242 1.79 14.85 -13.81
C ASP A 242 3.32 15.08 -13.82
N GLU A 243 3.94 15.11 -12.65
CA GLU A 243 5.39 15.31 -12.47
C GLU A 243 6.23 14.06 -12.77
N ILE A 244 5.64 12.86 -12.74
CA ILE A 244 6.37 11.60 -12.96
C ILE A 244 6.91 11.58 -14.40
N LYS A 245 8.23 11.38 -14.53
CA LYS A 245 8.89 11.13 -15.82
C LYS A 245 9.38 9.70 -15.90
N LYS A 246 9.97 9.19 -14.81
CA LYS A 246 10.41 7.80 -14.69
C LYS A 246 9.67 7.09 -13.58
N SER A 247 9.28 5.85 -13.85
CA SER A 247 8.72 4.99 -12.81
C SER A 247 9.01 3.51 -13.05
N GLY A 248 8.99 2.73 -11.97
CA GLY A 248 9.18 1.29 -11.96
C GLY A 248 8.58 0.67 -10.70
N VAL A 249 8.74 -0.64 -10.57
CA VAL A 249 8.24 -1.41 -9.43
C VAL A 249 9.31 -2.36 -8.95
N VAL A 250 9.55 -2.34 -7.64
CA VAL A 250 10.45 -3.27 -6.94
C VAL A 250 9.62 -4.26 -6.14
N ASP A 251 9.96 -5.54 -6.23
CA ASP A 251 9.56 -6.52 -5.23
C ASP A 251 10.53 -6.40 -4.07
N ILE A 252 10.05 -5.83 -2.98
CA ILE A 252 10.84 -5.57 -1.79
C ILE A 252 11.35 -6.89 -1.23
N LEU A 253 10.59 -8.00 -1.29
CA LEU A 253 10.96 -9.30 -0.70
C LEU A 253 12.13 -9.98 -1.40
N THR A 254 12.23 -9.84 -2.72
CA THR A 254 13.35 -10.39 -3.51
C THR A 254 14.48 -9.38 -3.70
N GLN A 255 14.20 -8.09 -3.45
CA GLN A 255 15.06 -6.94 -3.74
C GLN A 255 15.38 -6.84 -5.23
N GLU A 256 14.38 -7.10 -6.08
CA GLU A 256 14.53 -7.09 -7.53
C GLU A 256 13.51 -6.17 -8.21
N TRP A 257 13.92 -5.61 -9.35
CA TRP A 257 13.01 -4.88 -10.22
C TRP A 257 12.06 -5.85 -10.91
N ILE A 258 10.77 -5.72 -10.61
CA ILE A 258 9.71 -6.38 -11.38
C ILE A 258 9.47 -5.60 -12.69
N ILE A 259 9.46 -4.27 -12.58
CA ILE A 259 9.45 -3.35 -13.71
C ILE A 259 10.59 -2.37 -13.49
N LYS A 260 11.61 -2.41 -14.35
CA LYS A 260 12.74 -1.46 -14.27
C LYS A 260 12.26 -0.04 -14.51
N PRO A 261 12.95 0.99 -13.97
CA PRO A 261 12.61 2.39 -14.23
C PRO A 261 12.51 2.67 -15.73
N GLN A 262 11.38 3.20 -16.16
CA GLN A 262 11.05 3.46 -17.56
C GLN A 262 10.21 4.75 -17.71
N GLU A 263 10.10 5.27 -18.93
CA GLU A 263 9.40 6.53 -19.28
C GLU A 263 8.12 6.33 -20.14
N GLU A 264 7.84 5.10 -20.57
CA GLU A 264 6.67 4.72 -21.36
C GLU A 264 5.36 4.92 -20.58
N TYR A 265 5.33 4.47 -19.33
CA TYR A 265 4.17 4.56 -18.44
C TYR A 265 4.52 5.25 -17.12
N LYS A 266 3.65 6.14 -16.66
CA LYS A 266 3.73 6.73 -15.32
C LYS A 266 3.00 5.82 -14.34
N ILE A 267 3.71 4.95 -13.65
CA ILE A 267 3.19 4.04 -12.62
C ILE A 267 3.06 4.81 -11.31
N TYR A 268 1.86 4.82 -10.71
CA TYR A 268 1.59 5.71 -9.58
C TYR A 268 0.82 5.09 -8.41
N ASP A 269 0.16 3.94 -8.56
CA ASP A 269 -0.52 3.26 -7.46
C ASP A 269 -0.57 1.73 -7.68
N ILE A 270 -0.71 0.96 -6.60
CA ILE A 270 -0.78 -0.50 -6.63
C ILE A 270 -2.20 -0.92 -6.26
N LYS A 271 -2.81 -1.76 -7.09
CA LYS A 271 -4.08 -2.42 -6.80
C LYS A 271 -3.88 -3.91 -6.70
N TYR A 272 -4.76 -4.54 -5.93
CA TYR A 272 -4.80 -5.99 -5.86
C TYR A 272 -6.23 -6.49 -5.75
N ILE A 273 -6.47 -7.66 -6.32
CA ILE A 273 -7.75 -8.36 -6.26
C ILE A 273 -7.57 -9.61 -5.42
N THR A 274 -8.45 -9.85 -4.45
CA THR A 274 -8.42 -11.04 -3.59
C THR A 274 -9.81 -11.40 -3.12
N SER A 275 -10.12 -12.70 -3.02
CA SER A 275 -11.34 -13.18 -2.36
C SER A 275 -11.19 -13.30 -0.84
N GLN A 276 -9.98 -13.07 -0.30
CA GLN A 276 -9.70 -13.19 1.12
C GLN A 276 -10.45 -12.10 1.89
N LYS A 277 -11.22 -12.52 2.89
CA LYS A 277 -11.89 -11.60 3.82
C LYS A 277 -10.93 -11.24 4.97
N GLY A 278 -10.92 -9.97 5.37
CA GLY A 278 -10.06 -9.46 6.42
C GLY A 278 -8.76 -8.82 5.90
N TYR A 279 -7.86 -8.48 6.81
CA TYR A 279 -6.57 -7.88 6.45
C TYR A 279 -5.69 -8.86 5.68
N MET A 280 -5.06 -8.37 4.62
CA MET A 280 -4.05 -9.09 3.87
C MET A 280 -2.66 -8.68 4.34
N TRP A 281 -1.85 -9.68 4.66
CA TRP A 281 -0.45 -9.49 5.01
C TRP A 281 0.45 -9.86 3.84
N VAL A 282 1.74 -9.51 3.93
CA VAL A 282 2.71 -9.76 2.84
C VAL A 282 2.87 -11.26 2.58
N GLU A 283 2.70 -12.09 3.61
CA GLU A 283 2.73 -13.55 3.55
C GLU A 283 1.58 -14.13 2.73
N ASP A 284 0.46 -13.40 2.64
CA ASP A 284 -0.73 -13.78 1.88
C ASP A 284 -0.70 -13.27 0.43
N ARG A 285 0.36 -12.57 0.00
CA ARG A 285 0.38 -11.87 -1.30
C ARG A 285 0.11 -12.79 -2.50
N GLU A 286 0.49 -14.06 -2.42
CA GLU A 286 0.29 -15.06 -3.49
C GLU A 286 -1.20 -15.40 -3.70
N LYS A 287 -2.07 -15.03 -2.75
CA LYS A 287 -3.52 -15.14 -2.88
C LYS A 287 -4.15 -13.94 -3.59
N ALA A 288 -3.34 -12.95 -3.96
CA ALA A 288 -3.76 -11.71 -4.60
C ALA A 288 -3.30 -11.67 -6.05
N ILE A 289 -4.14 -11.08 -6.91
CA ILE A 289 -3.71 -10.70 -8.25
C ILE A 289 -3.31 -9.23 -8.20
N MET A 290 -2.03 -8.96 -8.44
CA MET A 290 -1.46 -7.62 -8.38
C MET A 290 -1.58 -6.91 -9.73
N TYR A 291 -1.89 -5.62 -9.67
CA TYR A 291 -1.94 -4.70 -10.80
C TYR A 291 -1.29 -3.37 -10.44
N PHE A 292 -0.66 -2.72 -11.42
CA PHE A 292 -0.07 -1.41 -11.24
C PHE A 292 -0.85 -0.38 -12.02
N LEU A 293 -1.41 0.61 -11.33
CA LEU A 293 -2.07 1.73 -11.99
C LEU A 293 -1.05 2.60 -12.70
N ALA A 294 -1.32 2.86 -13.97
CA ALA A 294 -0.47 3.61 -14.86
C ALA A 294 -1.27 4.59 -15.72
N THR A 295 -0.59 5.62 -16.20
CA THR A 295 -1.08 6.50 -17.25
C THR A 295 -0.02 6.67 -18.33
N ASP A 296 -0.46 6.86 -19.57
CA ASP A 296 0.39 7.12 -20.73
C ASP A 296 0.34 8.61 -21.14
N GLN A 297 0.97 8.93 -22.28
CA GLN A 297 1.03 10.29 -22.80
C GLN A 297 -0.34 10.88 -23.21
N SER A 298 -1.35 10.04 -23.46
CA SER A 298 -2.71 10.49 -23.79
C SER A 298 -3.49 10.94 -22.55
N GLY A 299 -3.02 10.60 -21.35
CA GLY A 299 -3.72 10.89 -20.09
C GLY A 299 -4.79 9.86 -19.73
N GLN A 300 -4.94 8.78 -20.49
CA GLN A 300 -5.78 7.65 -20.06
C GLN A 300 -5.12 6.92 -18.89
N HIS A 301 -5.94 6.32 -18.04
CA HIS A 301 -5.48 5.53 -16.90
C HIS A 301 -5.97 4.10 -16.97
N PHE A 302 -5.06 3.17 -16.72
CA PHE A 302 -5.27 1.73 -16.86
C PHE A 302 -4.38 0.98 -15.90
N VAL A 303 -4.42 -0.35 -15.97
CA VAL A 303 -3.56 -1.22 -15.18
C VAL A 303 -2.51 -1.90 -16.06
N LEU A 304 -1.31 -2.05 -15.52
CA LEU A 304 -0.31 -3.01 -15.95
C LEU A 304 -0.50 -4.30 -15.16
N ASP A 305 -0.30 -5.45 -15.81
CA ASP A 305 -0.15 -6.72 -15.10
C ASP A 305 1.16 -6.77 -14.29
N ILE A 306 1.37 -7.85 -13.54
CA ILE A 306 2.57 -8.05 -12.71
C ILE A 306 3.88 -7.99 -13.52
N ASN A 307 3.84 -8.28 -14.82
CA ASN A 307 5.00 -8.25 -15.71
C ASN A 307 5.16 -6.90 -16.41
N GLY A 308 4.31 -5.92 -16.13
CA GLY A 308 4.33 -4.60 -16.75
C GLY A 308 3.60 -4.50 -18.09
N ASN A 309 2.82 -5.51 -18.50
CA ASN A 309 2.08 -5.43 -19.76
C ASN A 309 0.79 -4.62 -19.58
N PRO A 310 0.49 -3.67 -20.49
CA PRO A 310 -0.70 -2.84 -20.38
C PRO A 310 -1.98 -3.61 -20.70
N ILE A 311 -3.00 -3.43 -19.87
CA ILE A 311 -4.35 -3.93 -20.10
C ILE A 311 -5.21 -2.73 -20.52
N LEU A 312 -5.28 -2.53 -21.84
CA LEU A 312 -6.02 -1.45 -22.49
C LEU A 312 -7.24 -1.99 -23.24
N PRO A 313 -8.33 -1.20 -23.38
CA PRO A 313 -9.50 -1.60 -24.14
C PRO A 313 -9.14 -2.05 -25.56
N LYS A 314 -9.83 -3.09 -26.06
CA LYS A 314 -9.82 -3.41 -27.50
C LYS A 314 -10.98 -2.70 -28.17
N GLU A 315 -10.75 -2.19 -29.37
CA GLU A 315 -11.79 -1.66 -30.26
C GLU A 315 -12.85 -2.72 -30.59
#